data_AF-A0A9K3DV92-F1
#
_entry.id   AF-A0A9K3DV92-F1
#
_cell.length_a   1.000
_cell.length_b   1.000
_cell.length_c   1.000
_cell.angle_alpha   90.00
_cell.angle_beta   90.00
_cell.angle_gamma   90.00
#
_symmetry.space_group_name_H-M   'P 1'
#
loop_
_entity.id
_entity.type
_entity.pdbx_description
1 polymer ?
#
loop_
_entity_poly.entity_id
_entity_poly.type
_entity_poly.pdbx_seq_one_letter_code
_entity_poly.pdbx_strand_id
1 'polypeptide(L)'
;MENQFKVKKKVVHKTTTTDDKRLQSTLKRIGVNAIPSIEEVNIFKDDVVIRFLNPKVQASVGANTWVVNGSPQTKRADNLDNLRKLAEQFQKQAASECEGVAAATAQEDDDEVPELVAGETFEAAAEKGQKS
;
A
#
# COMPACT_ATOMS: atom_id res chain seq x y z
N MET A 1 30.83 -52.58 -28.40
CA MET A 1 29.75 -51.71 -28.90
C MET A 1 29.16 -51.01 -27.70
N GLU A 2 29.48 -49.74 -27.51
CA GLU A 2 28.97 -48.94 -26.40
C GLU A 2 27.83 -48.07 -26.92
N ASN A 3 26.59 -48.39 -26.56
CA ASN A 3 25.43 -47.61 -26.96
C ASN A 3 25.23 -46.47 -25.96
N GLN A 4 25.62 -45.26 -26.35
CA GLN A 4 25.25 -44.03 -25.64
C GLN A 4 23.75 -43.75 -25.81
N PHE A 5 23.00 -43.78 -24.71
CA PHE A 5 21.61 -43.32 -24.68
C PHE A 5 21.58 -41.79 -24.60
N LYS A 6 21.14 -41.15 -25.69
CA LYS A 6 20.96 -39.69 -25.76
C LYS A 6 19.58 -39.32 -25.21
N VAL A 7 19.53 -38.75 -24.00
CA VAL A 7 18.28 -38.26 -23.40
C VAL A 7 17.80 -37.02 -24.17
N LYS A 8 16.73 -37.15 -24.96
CA LYS A 8 16.05 -36.00 -25.56
C LYS A 8 15.31 -35.23 -24.48
N LYS A 9 15.79 -34.02 -24.16
CA LYS A 9 15.10 -33.10 -23.26
C LYS A 9 13.80 -32.62 -23.91
N LYS A 10 12.66 -33.03 -23.35
CA LYS A 10 11.34 -32.51 -23.73
C LYS A 10 11.23 -31.07 -23.21
N VAL A 11 11.31 -30.10 -24.11
CA VAL A 11 11.04 -28.70 -23.78
C VAL A 11 9.53 -28.50 -23.83
N VAL A 12 8.91 -28.53 -22.65
CA VAL A 12 7.48 -28.20 -22.49
C VAL A 12 7.33 -26.69 -22.63
N HIS A 13 6.73 -26.25 -23.73
CA HIS A 13 6.34 -24.85 -23.90
C HIS A 13 5.06 -24.63 -23.11
N LYS A 14 5.17 -23.99 -21.94
CA LYS A 14 4.01 -23.54 -21.16
C LYS A 14 3.39 -22.36 -21.89
N THR A 15 2.14 -22.49 -22.31
CA THR A 15 1.36 -21.43 -22.96
C THR A 15 0.91 -20.40 -21.93
N THR A 16 1.80 -19.46 -21.59
CA THR A 16 1.61 -18.42 -20.54
C THR A 16 0.40 -17.50 -20.77
N THR A 17 -0.03 -17.31 -22.02
CA THR A 17 -1.01 -16.28 -22.40
C THR A 17 -2.43 -16.49 -21.86
N THR A 18 -2.86 -17.74 -21.64
CA THR A 18 -4.21 -18.03 -21.10
C THR A 18 -4.26 -17.86 -19.58
N ASP A 19 -3.20 -18.25 -18.90
CA ASP A 19 -3.08 -18.11 -17.44
C ASP A 19 -3.08 -16.63 -17.03
N ASP A 20 -2.39 -15.75 -17.78
CA ASP A 20 -2.36 -14.31 -17.49
C ASP A 20 -3.76 -13.67 -17.53
N LYS A 21 -4.59 -14.03 -18.52
CA LYS A 21 -5.97 -13.51 -18.60
C LYS A 21 -6.82 -13.97 -17.42
N ARG A 22 -6.64 -15.21 -16.97
CA ARG A 22 -7.34 -15.77 -15.81
C ARG A 22 -6.89 -15.11 -14.51
N LEU A 23 -5.59 -14.84 -14.37
CA LEU A 23 -5.03 -14.10 -13.25
C LEU A 23 -5.61 -12.69 -13.18
N GLN A 24 -5.56 -11.93 -14.28
CA GLN A 24 -6.12 -10.57 -14.32
C GLN A 24 -7.62 -10.54 -13.99
N SER A 25 -8.38 -11.52 -14.49
CA SER A 25 -9.82 -11.64 -14.16
C SER A 25 -10.06 -11.91 -12.67
N THR A 26 -9.20 -12.73 -12.05
CA THR A 26 -9.29 -13.05 -10.62
C THR A 26 -8.94 -11.84 -9.75
N LEU A 27 -7.86 -11.12 -10.11
CA LEU A 27 -7.44 -9.89 -9.45
C LEU A 27 -8.54 -8.83 -9.49
N LYS A 28 -9.16 -8.60 -10.65
CA LYS A 28 -10.28 -7.66 -10.78
C LYS A 28 -11.48 -8.05 -9.89
N ARG A 29 -11.77 -9.34 -9.76
CA ARG A 29 -12.90 -9.84 -8.94
C ARG A 29 -12.70 -9.63 -7.44
N ILE A 30 -11.46 -9.71 -6.94
CA ILE A 30 -11.14 -9.45 -5.53
C ILE A 30 -10.94 -7.94 -5.24
N GLY A 31 -11.18 -7.08 -6.24
CA GLY A 31 -11.15 -5.62 -6.07
C GLY A 31 -9.75 -5.04 -5.86
N VAL A 32 -8.69 -5.66 -6.40
CA VAL A 32 -7.39 -4.98 -6.42
C VAL A 32 -7.37 -3.87 -7.47
N ASN A 33 -6.86 -2.71 -7.11
CA ASN A 33 -6.74 -1.52 -7.96
C ASN A 33 -5.27 -1.18 -8.20
N ALA A 34 -4.94 -0.64 -9.37
CA ALA A 34 -3.57 -0.19 -9.66
C ALA A 34 -3.22 1.06 -8.84
N ILE A 35 -2.02 1.08 -8.26
CA ILE A 35 -1.49 2.24 -7.54
C ILE A 35 -0.46 2.92 -8.45
N PRO A 36 -0.68 4.20 -8.84
CA PRO A 36 0.27 4.92 -9.68
C PRO A 36 1.53 5.33 -8.89
N SER A 37 2.59 5.66 -9.62
CA SER A 37 3.77 6.36 -9.07
C SER A 37 4.51 5.65 -7.92
N ILE A 38 4.57 4.31 -7.94
CA ILE A 38 5.43 3.56 -7.01
C ILE A 38 6.86 3.51 -7.55
N GLU A 39 7.80 4.09 -6.81
CA GLU A 39 9.22 4.11 -7.16
C GLU A 39 9.95 2.83 -6.75
N GLU A 40 9.67 2.33 -5.54
CA GLU A 40 10.27 1.09 -5.06
C GLU A 40 9.36 0.28 -4.15
N VAL A 41 9.52 -1.04 -4.18
CA VAL A 41 8.96 -1.97 -3.19
C VAL A 41 10.11 -2.79 -2.61
N ASN A 42 10.24 -2.79 -1.28
CA ASN A 42 11.20 -3.62 -0.57
C ASN A 42 10.45 -4.70 0.21
N ILE A 43 10.79 -5.96 -0.04
CA ILE A 43 10.28 -7.11 0.71
C ILE A 43 11.40 -7.64 1.58
N PHE A 44 11.20 -7.56 2.89
CA PHE A 44 12.13 -8.08 3.89
C PHE A 44 11.72 -9.50 4.26
N LYS A 45 12.63 -10.46 4.06
CA LYS A 45 12.43 -11.87 4.40
C LYS A 45 13.73 -12.44 4.95
N ASP A 46 13.72 -12.87 6.21
CA ASP A 46 14.91 -13.37 6.91
C ASP A 46 16.06 -12.37 6.73
N ASP A 47 17.25 -12.83 6.31
CA ASP A 47 18.46 -12.04 6.00
C ASP A 47 18.48 -11.39 4.58
N VAL A 48 17.34 -11.41 3.89
CA VAL A 48 17.24 -11.09 2.47
C VAL A 48 16.27 -9.95 2.22
N VAL A 49 16.71 -8.99 1.42
CA VAL A 49 15.87 -7.91 0.89
C VAL A 49 15.65 -8.16 -0.60
N ILE A 50 14.38 -8.27 -1.00
CA ILE A 50 13.97 -8.34 -2.40
C ILE A 50 13.43 -6.97 -2.78
N ARG A 51 14.17 -6.25 -3.63
CA ARG A 51 13.83 -4.91 -4.10
C ARG A 51 13.25 -4.94 -5.51
N PHE A 52 12.18 -4.21 -5.74
CA PHE A 52 11.66 -3.92 -7.07
C PHE A 52 11.78 -2.42 -7.33
N LEU A 53 12.45 -2.04 -8.42
CA LEU A 53 12.53 -0.65 -8.89
C LEU A 53 11.44 -0.40 -9.93
N ASN A 54 10.72 0.70 -9.76
CA ASN A 54 9.56 1.13 -10.56
C ASN A 54 8.57 -0.01 -10.87
N PRO A 55 8.08 -0.77 -9.87
CA PRO A 55 7.17 -1.88 -10.12
C PRO A 55 5.77 -1.42 -10.53
N LYS A 56 5.05 -2.31 -11.22
CA LYS A 56 3.60 -2.20 -11.38
C LYS A 56 2.94 -2.80 -10.15
N VAL A 57 2.35 -1.95 -9.32
CA VAL A 57 1.68 -2.39 -8.09
C VAL A 57 0.17 -2.29 -8.25
N GLN A 58 -0.53 -3.33 -7.81
CA GLN A 58 -1.96 -3.32 -7.59
C GLN A 58 -2.23 -3.72 -6.15
N ALA A 59 -3.22 -3.13 -5.49
CA ALA A 59 -3.57 -3.51 -4.13
C ALA A 59 -5.05 -3.32 -3.85
N SER A 60 -5.52 -4.08 -2.87
CA SER A 60 -6.74 -3.79 -2.15
C SER A 60 -6.33 -3.46 -0.72
N VAL A 61 -6.32 -2.17 -0.39
CA VAL A 61 -5.86 -1.67 0.91
C VAL A 61 -6.77 -2.17 2.02
N GLY A 62 -8.10 -2.14 1.82
CA GLY A 62 -9.06 -2.65 2.81
C GLY A 62 -8.94 -4.16 3.07
N ALA A 63 -8.37 -4.93 2.13
CA ALA A 63 -8.15 -6.37 2.27
C ALA A 63 -6.68 -6.73 2.55
N ASN A 64 -5.81 -5.76 2.81
CA ASN A 64 -4.37 -5.92 3.01
C ASN A 64 -3.69 -6.82 1.96
N THR A 65 -4.18 -6.78 0.71
CA THR A 65 -3.71 -7.64 -0.36
C THR A 65 -2.94 -6.82 -1.38
N TRP A 66 -1.69 -7.20 -1.62
CA TRP A 66 -0.77 -6.49 -2.52
C TRP A 66 -0.28 -7.41 -3.62
N VAL A 67 -0.26 -6.90 -4.85
CA VAL A 67 0.24 -7.58 -6.05
C VAL A 67 1.35 -6.72 -6.64
N VAL A 68 2.55 -7.27 -6.69
CA VAL A 68 3.74 -6.59 -7.18
C VAL A 68 4.21 -7.30 -8.44
N ASN A 69 4.30 -6.57 -9.55
CA ASN A 69 4.84 -7.08 -10.80
C ASN A 69 6.04 -6.23 -11.24
N GLY A 70 7.19 -6.87 -11.43
CA GLY A 70 8.43 -6.24 -11.85
C GLY A 70 9.60 -7.20 -11.73
N SER A 71 10.78 -6.74 -12.10
CA SER A 71 12.02 -7.50 -11.95
C SER A 71 12.57 -7.41 -10.52
N PRO A 72 12.68 -8.53 -9.77
CA PRO A 72 13.23 -8.51 -8.43
C PRO A 72 14.76 -8.40 -8.43
N GLN A 73 15.30 -7.62 -7.51
CA GLN A 73 16.71 -7.57 -7.13
C GLN A 73 16.87 -8.07 -5.71
N THR A 74 17.45 -9.27 -5.55
CA THR A 74 17.65 -9.89 -4.24
C THR A 74 19.05 -9.56 -3.72
N LYS A 75 19.13 -8.97 -2.52
CA LYS A 75 20.40 -8.73 -1.81
C LYS A 75 20.31 -9.32 -0.40
N ARG A 76 21.41 -9.92 0.07
CA ARG A 76 21.54 -10.18 1.51
C ARG A 76 21.81 -8.86 2.21
N ALA A 77 21.12 -8.63 3.31
CA ALA A 77 21.33 -7.45 4.12
C ALA A 77 22.19 -7.86 5.31
N ASP A 78 23.44 -7.44 5.29
CA ASP A 78 24.41 -7.74 6.35
C ASP A 78 24.05 -7.05 7.70
N ASN A 79 23.07 -6.13 7.68
CA ASN A 79 22.64 -5.36 8.84
C ASN A 79 21.16 -4.96 8.76
N LEU A 80 20.28 -5.97 8.86
CA LEU A 80 18.84 -5.77 8.73
C LEU A 80 18.21 -4.92 9.81
N ASP A 81 18.71 -4.99 11.05
CA ASP A 81 18.11 -4.26 12.17
C ASP A 81 18.15 -2.74 11.94
N ASN A 82 19.24 -2.25 11.36
CA ASN A 82 19.36 -0.82 11.04
C ASN A 82 18.48 -0.42 9.86
N LEU A 83 18.38 -1.27 8.83
CA LEU A 83 17.52 -0.97 7.68
C LEU A 83 16.03 -1.03 8.06
N ARG A 84 15.66 -1.95 8.97
CA ARG A 84 14.30 -2.09 9.48
C ARG A 84 13.91 -0.91 10.36
N LYS A 85 14.80 -0.47 11.27
CA LYS A 85 14.60 0.76 12.06
C LYS A 85 14.46 2.00 11.17
N LEU A 86 15.26 2.12 10.12
CA LEU A 86 15.18 3.24 9.19
C LEU A 86 13.88 3.20 8.38
N ALA A 87 13.45 2.01 7.94
CA ALA A 87 12.17 1.82 7.25
C ALA A 87 10.99 2.17 8.16
N GLU A 88 11.00 1.72 9.42
CA GLU A 88 9.98 2.08 10.41
C GLU A 88 9.96 3.58 10.71
N GLN A 89 11.13 4.23 10.77
CA GLN A 89 11.22 5.68 10.93
C GLN A 89 10.64 6.41 9.72
N PHE A 90 10.97 5.98 8.50
CA PHE A 90 10.38 6.52 7.28
C PHE A 90 8.87 6.32 7.24
N GLN A 91 8.37 5.17 7.67
CA GLN A 91 6.94 4.88 7.71
C GLN A 91 6.22 5.72 8.77
N LYS A 92 6.84 5.94 9.94
CA LYS A 92 6.33 6.84 10.98
C LYS A 92 6.35 8.30 10.56
N GLN A 93 7.41 8.75 9.89
CA GLN A 93 7.53 10.13 9.43
C GLN A 93 6.56 10.41 8.28
N ALA A 94 6.39 9.48 7.34
CA ALA A 94 5.35 9.56 6.32
C ALA A 94 3.94 9.58 6.95
N ALA A 95 3.72 8.86 8.05
CA ALA A 95 2.46 8.93 8.80
C ALA A 95 2.26 10.27 9.52
N SER A 96 3.32 10.93 10.03
CA SER A 96 3.18 12.27 10.63
C SER A 96 3.12 13.40 9.61
N GLU A 97 3.70 13.24 8.42
CA GLU A 97 3.54 14.17 7.29
C GLU A 97 2.20 13.96 6.54
N CYS A 98 1.57 12.78 6.66
CA CYS A 98 0.23 12.51 6.17
C CYS A 98 -0.91 13.06 7.05
N GLU A 99 -0.63 13.67 8.21
CA GLU A 99 -1.62 14.54 8.87
C GLU A 99 -1.89 15.82 8.05
N GLY A 100 -1.01 16.18 7.10
CA GLY A 100 -1.21 17.32 6.20
C GLY A 100 -1.91 17.02 4.87
N VAL A 101 -2.12 15.74 4.49
CA VAL A 101 -2.65 15.36 3.16
C VAL A 101 -3.91 14.49 3.24
N ALA A 102 -4.46 14.27 4.43
CA ALA A 102 -5.84 13.83 4.62
C ALA A 102 -6.86 14.98 4.46
N ALA A 103 -6.41 16.22 4.24
CA ALA A 103 -7.24 17.42 4.12
C ALA A 103 -7.42 17.93 2.67
N ALA A 104 -7.27 17.08 1.64
CA ALA A 104 -7.45 17.50 0.23
C ALA A 104 -8.50 16.70 -0.56
N THR A 105 -9.44 16.03 0.09
CA THR A 105 -10.70 15.56 -0.54
C THR A 105 -11.96 15.82 0.30
N ALA A 106 -11.90 16.74 1.26
CA ALA A 106 -13.09 17.22 1.97
C ALA A 106 -12.90 18.66 2.41
N GLN A 107 -12.84 19.61 1.46
CA GLN A 107 -13.04 21.02 1.78
C GLN A 107 -13.58 21.79 0.56
N GLU A 108 -14.87 21.67 0.34
CA GLU A 108 -15.77 22.83 0.24
C GLU A 108 -16.95 22.39 1.13
N ASP A 109 -16.95 22.63 2.45
CA ASP A 109 -17.76 23.72 3.04
C ASP A 109 -17.71 23.66 4.60
N ASP A 110 -16.55 23.81 5.27
CA ASP A 110 -16.57 23.94 6.76
C ASP A 110 -15.30 24.60 7.34
N ASP A 111 -15.01 25.82 6.91
CA ASP A 111 -13.86 26.60 7.41
C ASP A 111 -14.29 27.87 8.16
N GLU A 112 -15.36 27.80 8.98
CA GLU A 112 -15.73 28.94 9.83
C GLU A 112 -16.59 28.61 11.06
N VAL A 113 -16.30 27.51 11.79
CA VAL A 113 -16.90 27.28 13.11
C VAL A 113 -15.86 27.52 14.21
N PRO A 114 -15.88 28.70 14.88
CA PRO A 114 -15.05 28.93 16.06
C PRO A 114 -15.39 27.96 17.19
N GLU A 115 -14.39 27.56 17.98
CA GLU A 115 -14.58 26.71 19.16
C GLU A 115 -15.63 27.29 20.13
N LEU A 116 -16.63 26.47 20.46
CA LEU A 116 -17.70 26.83 21.39
C LEU A 116 -17.11 26.99 22.80
N VAL A 117 -17.10 28.23 23.31
CA VAL A 117 -16.69 28.55 24.67
C VAL A 117 -17.58 27.78 25.65
N ALA A 118 -16.99 26.93 26.48
CA ALA A 118 -17.70 26.15 27.48
C ALA A 118 -18.40 27.09 28.48
N GLY A 119 -19.70 27.33 28.26
CA GLY A 119 -20.52 28.20 29.10
C GLY A 119 -21.62 28.98 28.36
N GLU A 120 -21.58 29.06 27.02
CA GLU A 120 -22.59 29.79 26.23
C GLU A 120 -23.48 28.85 25.39
N THR A 121 -24.05 27.82 26.00
CA THR A 121 -25.12 27.02 25.38
C THR A 121 -26.43 27.81 25.34
N PHE A 122 -27.13 27.75 24.20
CA PHE A 122 -28.40 28.44 23.89
C PHE A 122 -29.53 28.28 24.92
N GLU A 123 -29.43 27.32 25.85
CA GLU A 123 -30.34 27.19 26.99
C GLU A 123 -30.23 28.34 28.00
N ALA A 124 -29.04 28.94 28.19
CA ALA A 124 -28.84 30.02 29.16
C ALA A 124 -29.52 31.34 28.72
N ALA A 125 -29.66 31.56 27.40
CA ALA A 125 -30.39 32.70 26.86
C ALA A 125 -31.91 32.55 26.99
N ALA A 126 -32.43 31.32 27.01
CA ALA A 126 -33.85 31.03 27.13
C ALA A 126 -34.38 31.20 28.58
N GLU A 127 -33.53 31.02 29.60
CA GLU A 127 -33.95 31.16 30.99
C GLU A 127 -34.04 32.63 31.46
N LYS A 128 -33.36 33.57 30.78
CA LYS A 128 -33.40 35.01 31.11
C LYS A 128 -34.62 35.77 30.56
N GLY A 129 -35.46 35.12 29.76
CA GLY A 129 -36.66 35.73 29.17
C GLY A 129 -37.93 35.68 30.04
N GLN A 130 -37.88 35.08 31.24
CA GLN A 130 -39.07 34.87 32.04
C GLN A 130 -38.82 35.14 33.54
N LYS A 131 -38.52 36.40 33.89
CA LYS A 131 -38.91 37.00 35.17
C LYS A 131 -38.56 38.49 35.20
N SER A 132 -39.64 39.27 35.31
CA SER A 132 -39.73 40.65 35.80
C SER A 132 -39.33 41.77 34.84
#